data_AF-A0AAN6KWQ7-F1
#
_entry.id   AF-A0AAN6KWQ7-F1
#
_cell.length_a   1.000
_cell.length_b   1.000
_cell.length_c   1.000
_cell.angle_alpha   90.00
_cell.angle_beta   90.00
_cell.angle_gamma   90.00
#
_symmetry.space_group_name_H-M   'P 1'
#
loop_
_entity.id
_entity.type
_entity.pdbx_description
1 polymer ?
#
loop_
_entity_poly.entity_id
_entity_poly.type
_entity_poly.pdbx_seq_one_letter_code
_entity_poly.pdbx_strand_id
1 'polypeptide(L)'
;MASVLSRKRDIVYLLFFIIHIPVILFVDTFPLYPAQLRPQFMHDLRNFYITTYHDRFFTSPPAWFMLYVWFELLYHLPLSVWAIGAILR
;
A
#
# COMPACT_ATOMS: atom_id res chain seq x y z
N MET A 1 22.90 -21.45 -4.09
CA MET A 1 21.57 -20.83 -4.32
C MET A 1 21.64 -20.07 -5.63
N ALA A 2 20.69 -20.28 -6.55
CA ALA A 2 20.65 -19.51 -7.79
C ALA A 2 20.38 -18.04 -7.46
N SER A 3 21.06 -17.10 -8.13
CA SER A 3 20.83 -15.67 -7.96
C SER A 3 19.35 -15.33 -8.21
N VAL A 4 18.80 -14.38 -7.44
CA VAL A 4 17.44 -13.85 -7.62
C VAL A 4 17.20 -13.42 -9.07
N LEU A 5 18.25 -12.96 -9.76
CA LEU A 5 18.21 -12.56 -11.18
C LEU A 5 17.91 -13.72 -12.15
N SER A 6 18.17 -14.96 -11.75
CA SER A 6 17.83 -16.16 -12.54
C SER A 6 16.36 -16.56 -12.35
N ARG A 7 15.74 -16.18 -11.23
CA ARG A 7 14.37 -16.54 -10.85
C ARG A 7 13.39 -15.45 -11.31
N LYS A 8 13.07 -15.42 -12.60
CA LYS A 8 12.23 -14.35 -13.22
C LYS A 8 10.89 -14.09 -12.49
N ARG A 9 10.24 -15.14 -11.96
CA ARG A 9 8.98 -15.01 -11.20
C ARG A 9 9.20 -14.27 -9.87
N ASP A 10 10.31 -14.54 -9.21
CA ASP A 10 10.65 -13.94 -7.92
C ASP A 10 10.94 -12.45 -8.07
N ILE A 11 11.51 -12.03 -9.20
CA ILE A 11 11.68 -10.61 -9.52
C ILE A 11 10.32 -9.92 -9.62
N VAL A 12 9.32 -10.54 -10.26
CA VAL A 12 7.97 -9.97 -10.37
C VAL A 12 7.34 -9.83 -8.99
N TYR A 13 7.42 -10.86 -8.15
CA TYR A 13 6.91 -10.78 -6.78
C TYR A 13 7.66 -9.74 -5.94
N LEU A 14 8.99 -9.64 -6.09
CA LEU A 14 9.81 -8.65 -5.41
C LEU A 14 9.40 -7.22 -5.79
N LEU A 15 9.28 -6.94 -7.09
CA LEU A 15 8.83 -5.64 -7.58
C LEU A 15 7.42 -5.31 -7.10
N PHE A 16 6.53 -6.30 -7.12
CA PHE A 16 5.17 -6.15 -6.58
C PHE A 16 5.22 -5.67 -5.13
N PHE A 17 5.88 -6.38 -4.22
CA PHE A 17 5.93 -5.99 -2.82
C PHE A 17 6.67 -4.68 -2.57
N ILE A 18 7.74 -4.39 -3.32
CA ILE A 18 8.48 -3.11 -3.23
C ILE A 18 7.59 -1.93 -3.59
N ILE A 19 6.82 -2.03 -4.68
CA ILE A 19 5.90 -0.97 -5.10
C ILE A 19 4.71 -0.89 -4.14
N HIS A 20 4.29 -2.01 -3.57
CA HIS A 20 3.11 -2.05 -2.71
C HIS A 20 3.31 -1.36 -1.37
N ILE A 21 4.50 -1.47 -0.76
CA ILE A 21 4.80 -0.81 0.52
C ILE A 21 4.53 0.71 0.51
N PRO A 22 5.07 1.52 -0.42
CA PRO A 22 4.77 2.94 -0.45
C PRO A 22 3.30 3.22 -0.80
N VAL A 23 2.64 2.37 -1.59
CA VAL A 23 1.20 2.53 -1.87
C VAL A 23 0.38 2.36 -0.59
N ILE A 24 0.64 1.31 0.19
CA ILE A 24 -0.04 1.08 1.47
C ILE A 24 0.17 2.27 2.41
N LEU A 25 1.42 2.76 2.53
CA LEU A 25 1.77 3.85 3.44
C LEU A 25 1.21 5.21 3.00
N PHE A 26 1.19 5.53 1.71
CA PHE A 26 0.83 6.87 1.25
C PHE A 26 -0.61 7.00 0.74
N VAL A 27 -1.23 5.90 0.31
CA VAL A 27 -2.57 5.90 -0.29
C VAL A 27 -3.56 5.20 0.64
N ASP A 28 -3.33 3.92 0.95
CA ASP A 28 -4.36 3.11 1.60
C ASP A 28 -4.55 3.47 3.07
N THR A 29 -3.46 3.71 3.78
CA THR A 29 -3.47 4.07 5.21
C THR A 29 -3.66 5.56 5.45
N PHE A 30 -3.91 6.36 4.40
CA PHE A 30 -4.21 7.79 4.51
C PHE A 30 -5.18 8.17 5.65
N PRO A 31 -6.35 7.51 5.83
CA PRO A 31 -7.30 7.92 6.86
C PRO A 31 -6.84 7.58 8.29
N LEU A 32 -5.81 6.74 8.46
CA LEU A 32 -5.22 6.42 9.75
C LEU A 32 -4.25 7.51 10.24
N TYR A 33 -3.69 8.30 9.34
CA TYR A 33 -2.75 9.34 9.73
C TYR A 33 -3.45 10.54 10.38
N PRO A 34 -2.97 11.02 11.54
CA PRO A 34 -3.43 12.27 12.11
C PRO A 34 -3.07 13.42 11.16
N ALA A 35 -3.83 14.54 11.21
CA ALA A 35 -3.68 15.64 10.26
C ALA A 35 -2.25 16.23 10.19
N GLN A 36 -1.50 16.17 11.30
CA GLN A 36 -0.13 16.66 11.40
C GLN A 36 0.89 15.79 10.63
N LEU A 37 0.57 14.51 10.42
CA LEU A 37 1.43 13.55 9.72
C LEU A 37 0.98 13.29 8.28
N ARG A 38 0.07 14.12 7.74
CA ARG A 38 -0.39 14.04 6.36
C ARG A 38 0.26 15.14 5.51
N PRO A 39 1.38 14.84 4.83
CA PRO A 39 1.94 15.72 3.82
C PRO A 39 0.91 16.15 2.77
N GLN A 40 1.10 17.36 2.24
CA GLN A 40 0.21 17.91 1.21
C GLN A 40 0.08 17.00 -0.03
N PHE A 41 1.18 16.35 -0.45
CA PHE A 41 1.15 15.48 -1.63
C PHE A 41 0.16 14.32 -1.48
N MET A 42 -0.04 13.79 -0.26
CA MET A 42 -1.00 12.70 -0.03
C MET A 42 -2.43 13.19 -0.24
N HIS A 43 -2.72 14.43 0.16
CA HIS A 43 -4.00 15.07 -0.09
C HIS A 43 -4.22 15.31 -1.58
N ASP A 44 -3.20 15.83 -2.27
CA ASP A 44 -3.28 16.11 -3.71
C ASP A 44 -3.50 14.81 -4.51
N LEU A 45 -2.76 13.74 -4.17
CA LEU A 45 -2.90 12.43 -4.79
C LEU A 45 -4.29 11.83 -4.54
N ARG A 46 -4.78 11.87 -3.30
CA ARG A 46 -6.12 11.39 -2.97
C ARG A 46 -7.20 12.19 -3.68
N ASN A 47 -7.07 13.52 -3.73
CA ASN A 47 -8.01 14.39 -4.42
C ASN A 47 -8.02 14.09 -5.92
N PHE A 48 -6.85 13.98 -6.55
CA PHE A 48 -6.72 13.57 -7.95
C PHE A 48 -7.39 12.22 -8.20
N TYR A 49 -7.19 11.24 -7.32
CA TYR A 49 -7.79 9.92 -7.46
C TYR A 49 -9.32 9.97 -7.36
N ILE A 50 -9.85 10.68 -6.36
CA ILE A 50 -11.30 10.86 -6.17
C ILE A 50 -11.93 11.59 -7.35
N THR A 51 -11.33 12.68 -7.82
CA THR A 51 -11.91 13.49 -8.92
C THR A 51 -11.82 12.77 -10.26
N THR A 52 -10.80 11.94 -10.48
CA THR A 52 -10.64 11.20 -11.73
C THR A 52 -11.51 9.96 -11.76
N TYR A 53 -11.49 9.15 -10.68
CA TYR A 53 -12.07 7.80 -10.68
C TYR A 53 -13.37 7.67 -9.86
N HIS A 54 -13.73 8.69 -9.08
CA HIS A 54 -14.98 8.74 -8.30
C HIS A 54 -15.20 7.51 -7.41
N ASP A 55 -14.12 6.98 -6.83
CA ASP A 55 -14.20 5.79 -6.00
C ASP A 55 -15.07 6.04 -4.75
N ARG A 56 -16.10 5.20 -4.60
CA ARG A 56 -17.05 5.28 -3.48
C ARG A 56 -16.39 5.01 -2.13
N PHE A 57 -15.37 4.16 -2.07
CA PHE A 57 -14.69 3.84 -0.82
C PHE A 57 -13.90 5.05 -0.28
N PHE A 58 -13.43 5.94 -1.15
CA PHE A 58 -12.70 7.14 -0.72
C PHE A 58 -13.59 8.36 -0.50
N THR A 59 -14.79 8.39 -1.08
CA THR A 59 -15.76 9.51 -0.97
C THR A 59 -16.79 9.30 0.14
N SER A 60 -17.28 8.07 0.31
CA SER A 60 -18.30 7.72 1.29
C SER A 60 -18.00 6.34 1.90
N PRO A 61 -16.88 6.20 2.64
CA PRO A 61 -16.46 4.92 3.20
C PRO A 61 -17.54 4.35 4.13
N PRO A 62 -18.02 3.12 3.89
CA PRO A 62 -18.84 2.40 4.85
C PRO A 62 -18.08 2.20 6.17
N ALA A 63 -18.80 2.12 7.29
CA ALA A 63 -18.16 1.97 8.62
C ALA A 63 -17.23 0.74 8.72
N TRP A 64 -17.55 -0.35 8.02
CA TRP A 64 -16.73 -1.56 7.98
C TRP A 64 -15.44 -1.40 7.15
N PHE A 65 -15.35 -0.42 6.24
CA PHE A 65 -14.19 -0.24 5.38
C PHE A 65 -12.94 0.13 6.20
N MET A 66 -13.13 0.84 7.32
CA MET A 66 -12.05 1.18 8.23
C MET A 66 -11.31 -0.05 8.77
N LEU A 67 -12.01 -1.18 8.95
CA LEU A 67 -11.39 -2.45 9.35
C LEU A 67 -10.41 -2.95 8.30
N TYR A 68 -10.75 -2.86 7.01
CA TYR A 68 -9.85 -3.25 5.92
C TYR A 68 -8.62 -2.35 5.86
N VAL A 69 -8.78 -1.04 6.05
CA VAL A 69 -7.63 -0.13 6.11
C VAL A 69 -6.69 -0.47 7.28
N TRP A 70 -7.22 -0.89 8.42
CA TRP A 70 -6.40 -1.41 9.52
C TRP A 70 -5.69 -2.72 9.15
N PHE A 71 -6.34 -3.62 8.41
CA PHE A 71 -5.69 -4.84 7.90
C PHE A 71 -4.55 -4.55 6.91
N GLU A 72 -4.69 -3.52 6.06
CA GLU A 72 -3.60 -3.07 5.19
C GLU A 72 -2.36 -2.70 6.01
N LEU A 73 -2.54 -1.92 7.09
CA LEU A 73 -1.44 -1.49 7.95
C LEU A 73 -0.87 -2.63 8.82
N LEU A 74 -1.74 -3.41 9.46
CA LEU A 74 -1.34 -4.36 10.52
C LEU A 74 -0.96 -5.73 9.99
N TYR A 75 -1.46 -6.11 8.81
CA TYR A 75 -1.22 -7.42 8.22
C TYR A 75 -0.48 -7.31 6.88
N HIS A 76 -1.01 -6.52 5.94
CA HIS A 76 -0.46 -6.50 4.59
C HIS A 76 0.92 -5.85 4.52
N LEU A 77 1.14 -4.77 5.26
CA LEU A 77 2.44 -4.10 5.33
C LEU A 77 3.53 -5.01 5.94
N PRO A 78 3.37 -5.62 7.14
CA PRO A 78 4.35 -6.56 7.67
C PRO A 78 4.60 -7.76 6.76
N LEU A 79 3.53 -8.30 6.14
CA LEU A 79 3.65 -9.39 5.18
C LEU A 79 4.50 -8.99 3.97
N SER A 80 4.28 -7.78 3.43
CA SER A 80 5.02 -7.26 2.28
C SER A 80 6.51 -7.10 2.59
N VAL A 81 6.85 -6.57 3.77
CA VAL A 81 8.24 -6.43 4.24
C VAL A 81 8.88 -7.81 4.43
N TRP A 82 8.18 -8.75 5.07
CA TRP A 82 8.67 -10.11 5.25
C TRP A 82 8.89 -10.83 3.92
N ALA A 83 7.96 -10.69 2.97
CA ALA A 83 8.02 -11.33 1.66
C ALA A 83 9.25 -10.87 0.86
N ILE A 84 9.62 -9.58 0.92
CA ILE A 84 10.86 -9.08 0.31
C ILE A 84 12.08 -9.82 0.86
N GLY A 85 12.19 -9.94 2.20
CA GLY A 85 13.29 -10.66 2.84
C GLY A 85 13.30 -12.16 2.48
N ALA A 86 12.13 -12.79 2.43
CA ALA A 86 11.98 -14.19 2.06
C ALA A 86 12.37 -14.46 0.60
N ILE A 87 12.01 -13.56 -0.32
CA ILE A 87 12.33 -13.67 -1.75
C ILE A 87 13.81 -13.39 -2.03
N LEU A 88 14.48 -12.57 -1.22
CA LEU A 88 15.91 -12.28 -1.40
C LEU A 88 16.83 -13.42 -0.91
N ARG A 89 16.29 -14.33 -0.09
CA ARG A 89 17.00 -15.52 0.43
C ARG A 89 17.02 -16.69 -0.57
#